data_AF-A0A1X7U5D7-F1
#
_entry.id   AF-A0A1X7U5D7-F1
#
_cell.length_a   1.000
_cell.length_b   1.000
_cell.length_c   1.000
_cell.angle_alpha   90.00
_cell.angle_beta   90.00
_cell.angle_gamma   90.00
#
_symmetry.space_group_name_H-M   'P 1'
#
loop_
_entity.id
_entity.type
_entity.pdbx_description
1 polymer ?
#
loop_
_entity_poly.entity_id
_entity_poly.type
_entity_poly.pdbx_seq_one_letter_code
_entity_poly.pdbx_strand_id
1 'polypeptide(L)' 'MRGAHHYHILLWIENSPVVGIDRPEKVCYFVQDRITCHIPDNQYKIVFASM' A
#
# COMPACT_ATOMS: atom_id res chain seq x y z
N MET A 1 -13.59 2.15 1.48
CA MET A 1 -12.34 2.90 1.73
C MET A 1 -11.22 1.90 2.00
N ARG A 2 -10.23 1.76 1.12
CA ARG A 2 -9.14 0.77 1.30
C ARG A 2 -8.03 1.22 2.26
N GLY A 3 -8.02 2.50 2.62
CA GLY A 3 -6.97 3.17 3.40
C GLY A 3 -6.63 2.52 4.74
N ALA A 4 -7.64 2.17 5.54
CA ALA A 4 -7.43 1.79 6.93
C ALA A 4 -6.77 0.42 7.13
N HIS A 5 -6.92 -0.54 6.21
CA HIS A 5 -6.30 -1.86 6.37
C HIS A 5 -4.89 -1.94 5.76
N HIS A 6 -4.60 -1.08 4.77
CA HIS A 6 -3.34 -1.17 4.00
C HIS A 6 -2.32 -0.08 4.34
N TYR A 7 -2.57 0.81 5.31
CA TYR A 7 -1.60 1.86 5.65
C TYR A 7 -0.23 1.31 6.11
N HIS A 8 -0.18 0.06 6.60
CA HIS A 8 1.07 -0.57 7.03
C HIS A 8 2.07 -0.75 5.87
N ILE A 9 1.60 -0.84 4.62
CA ILE A 9 2.47 -0.97 3.44
C ILE A 9 3.26 0.31 3.16
N LEU A 10 2.80 1.46 3.66
CA LEU A 10 3.40 2.76 3.41
C LEU A 10 4.83 2.85 3.98
N LEU A 11 5.15 2.07 5.01
CA LEU A 11 6.50 1.95 5.57
C LEU A 11 7.56 1.53 4.56
N TRP A 12 7.15 0.86 3.48
CA TRP A 12 8.04 0.28 2.47
C TRP A 12 8.06 1.06 1.16
N ILE A 13 7.33 2.17 1.08
CA ILE A 13 7.16 2.95 -0.14
C ILE A 13 7.80 4.31 0.05
N GLU A 14 8.80 4.60 -0.77
CA GLU A 14 9.46 5.89 -0.79
C GLU A 14 8.44 7.01 -1.11
N ASN A 15 8.53 8.14 -0.40
CA ASN A 15 7.66 9.30 -0.56
C ASN A 15 6.17 9.04 -0.28
N SER A 16 5.84 7.97 0.46
CA SER A 16 4.49 7.72 0.95
C SER A 16 4.09 8.73 2.06
N PRO A 17 2.79 8.98 2.27
CA PRO A 17 2.34 9.79 3.40
C PRO A 17 2.58 9.07 4.73
N VAL A 18 2.92 9.82 5.78
CA VAL A 18 3.28 9.27 7.09
C VAL A 18 2.05 9.23 8.02
N VAL A 19 1.68 8.04 8.45
CA VAL A 19 0.55 7.83 9.37
C VAL A 19 0.80 8.53 10.70
N GLY A 20 -0.19 9.28 11.20
CA GLY A 20 -0.08 10.06 12.44
C GLY A 20 0.58 11.43 12.28
N ILE A 21 1.16 11.72 11.10
CA ILE A 21 1.70 13.05 10.75
C ILE A 21 0.81 13.68 9.66
N ASP A 22 0.62 12.97 8.55
CA ASP A 22 -0.22 13.40 7.44
C ASP A 22 -1.71 13.20 7.75
N ARG A 23 -2.55 14.02 7.12
CA ARG A 23 -4.02 13.96 7.30
C ARG A 23 -4.56 12.60 6.87
N PRO A 24 -5.55 12.03 7.57
CA PRO A 24 -6.14 10.73 7.23
C PRO A 24 -6.61 10.65 5.77
N GLU A 25 -7.12 11.75 5.21
CA GLU A 25 -7.59 11.80 3.83
C GLU A 25 -6.45 11.62 2.82
N LYS A 26 -5.26 12.18 3.10
CA LYS A 26 -4.08 12.04 2.24
C LYS A 26 -3.57 10.59 2.24
N VAL A 27 -3.55 9.96 3.43
CA VAL A 27 -3.20 8.54 3.59
C VAL A 27 -4.21 7.66 2.85
N CYS A 28 -5.51 7.88 3.08
CA CYS A 28 -6.58 7.13 2.43
C CYS A 28 -6.57 7.30 0.91
N TYR A 29 -6.32 8.50 0.41
CA TYR A 29 -6.21 8.79 -1.02
C TYR A 29 -5.01 8.07 -1.65
N PHE A 30 -3.83 8.16 -1.05
CA PHE A 30 -2.62 7.49 -1.54
C PHE A 30 -2.82 5.98 -1.63
N VAL A 31 -3.38 5.36 -0.57
CA VAL A 31 -3.69 3.92 -0.57
C VAL A 31 -4.70 3.58 -1.66
N GLN A 32 -5.73 4.42 -1.85
CA GLN A 32 -6.76 4.16 -2.85
C GLN A 32 -6.27 4.31 -4.29
N ASP A 33 -5.33 5.23 -4.53
CA ASP A 33 -4.77 5.59 -5.84
C ASP A 33 -3.63 4.66 -6.27
N ARG A 34 -2.71 4.33 -5.35
CA ARG A 34 -1.45 3.65 -5.68
C ARG A 34 -1.37 2.19 -5.27
N ILE A 35 -2.18 1.76 -4.30
CA ILE A 35 -2.13 0.39 -3.78
C ILE A 35 -3.28 -0.43 -4.34
N THR A 36 -2.94 -1.53 -5.01
CA THR A 36 -3.92 -2.49 -5.51
C THR A 36 -3.89 -3.78 -4.71
N CYS A 37 -5.06 -4.31 -4.40
CA CYS A 37 -5.22 -5.68 -3.89
C CYS A 37 -5.35 -6.70 -5.03
N HIS A 38 -5.37 -6.22 -6.28
CA HIS A 38 -5.40 -7.11 -7.43
C HIS A 38 -4.08 -7.88 -7.49
N ILE A 39 -4.19 -9.20 -7.37
CA ILE A 39 -3.07 -10.10 -7.57
C ILE A 39 -2.73 -10.03 -9.06
N PRO A 40 -1.48 -9.72 -9.45
CA PRO A 40 -1.12 -9.63 -10.85
C PRO A 40 -1.35 -10.98 -11.54
N ASP A 41 -1.81 -10.93 -12.79
CA ASP A 41 -1.84 -12.12 -13.64
C ASP A 41 -0.43 -12.74 -13.68
N ASN A 42 -0.37 -14.08 -13.75
CA ASN A 42 0.80 -14.98 -13.53
C ASN A 42 2.12 -14.70 -14.30
N GLN A 43 2.26 -13.53 -14.93
CA GLN A 43 3.45 -13.06 -15.64
C GLN A 43 4.61 -12.69 -14.71
N TYR A 44 4.33 -12.41 -13.44
CA TYR A 44 5.36 -12.18 -12.42
C TYR A 44 5.27 -13.30 -11.40
N LYS A 45 6.27 -14.19 -11.37
CA LYS A 45 6.42 -15.13 -10.24
C LYS A 45 6.50 -14.28 -8.98
N ILE A 46 5.47 -14.33 -8.15
CA ILE A 46 5.57 -13.79 -6.80
C ILE A 46 6.59 -14.68 -6.09
N VAL A 47 7.84 -14.21 -6.03
CA VAL A 47 8.87 -14.84 -5.20
C VAL A 47 8.51 -14.48 -3.77
N PHE A 48 7.60 -15.24 -3.17
CA PHE A 48 7.56 -15.36 -1.74
C PHE A 48 8.89 -16.02 -1.36
N ALA A 49 9.86 -15.22 -0.92
CA ALA A 49 10.95 -15.78 -0.14
C ALA A 49 10.29 -16.44 1.06
N SER A 50 10.29 -17.77 1.07
CA SER A 50 9.85 -18.56 2.22
C SER A 50 10.59 -18.03 3.44
N MET A 51 9.85 -17.51 4.41
CA MET A 51 10.29 -17.55 5.80
C MET A 51 10.30 -19.00 6.27
#